data_AF-A0AAW0VS93-F1
#
_entry.id   AF-A0AAW0VS93-F1
#
_cell.length_a   1.000
_cell.length_b   1.000
_cell.length_c   1.000
_cell.angle_alpha   90.00
_cell.angle_beta   90.00
_cell.angle_gamma   90.00
#
_symmetry.space_group_name_H-M   'P 1'
#
loop_
_entity.id
_entity.type
_entity.pdbx_description
1 polymer ?
#
loop_
_entity_poly.entity_id
_entity_poly.type
_entity_poly.pdbx_seq_one_letter_code
_entity_poly.pdbx_strand_id
1 'polypeptide(L)'
;MEIVNDLEVNLEVIIPQKHHHFLLGVQGSKVHALSTKFKVQIRFPKKGSISLANGKQSQGQINGKVNEKAGVRPQDIVHITGQKDRCEAARDALLNLVPVTVEENITYGFLLFITGKKGKNAFRIMTKYNVVIFVPQYGSNIIKITGSPANTECARQAIREKMHQLKEEESDQKAGSFRLQVEVDPEYHPRIIGKIENKHNVTIQFPPFSDVKKNIITITGFKKNVHDANAAILALTREWHKMVTHTIQIDSRLYYLVRGQTVKKVMEKFKVSILF
;
A
#
# COMPACT_ATOMS: atom_id res chain seq x y z
N MET A 1 -0.10 -14.11 -58.28
CA MET A 1 -1.29 -14.77 -57.72
C MET A 1 -0.87 -15.37 -56.39
N GLU A 2 -1.16 -14.72 -55.28
CA GLU A 2 -1.01 -15.35 -53.96
C GLU A 2 -2.17 -16.33 -53.79
N ILE A 3 -1.84 -17.61 -53.73
CA ILE A 3 -2.79 -18.64 -53.31
C ILE A 3 -2.96 -18.42 -51.81
N VAL A 4 -3.97 -17.64 -51.42
CA VAL A 4 -4.40 -17.57 -50.03
C VAL A 4 -4.97 -18.95 -49.72
N ASN A 5 -4.16 -19.77 -49.04
CA ASN A 5 -4.57 -21.07 -48.55
C ASN A 5 -5.69 -20.84 -47.51
N ASP A 6 -6.95 -20.87 -47.97
CA ASP A 6 -8.15 -20.92 -47.12
C ASP A 6 -8.29 -22.30 -46.46
N LEU A 7 -7.23 -22.75 -45.79
CA LEU A 7 -7.25 -23.92 -44.94
C LEU A 7 -7.97 -23.54 -43.64
N GLU A 8 -9.25 -23.90 -43.58
CA GLU A 8 -9.98 -23.94 -42.33
C GLU A 8 -9.36 -25.02 -41.42
N VAL A 9 -8.97 -24.62 -40.22
CA VAL A 9 -8.39 -25.49 -39.21
C VAL A 9 -9.33 -25.59 -38.02
N ASN A 10 -9.28 -26.73 -37.34
CA ASN A 10 -9.93 -26.93 -36.05
C ASN A 10 -8.86 -26.98 -34.96
N LEU A 11 -8.82 -25.96 -34.11
CA LEU A 11 -7.91 -25.86 -32.98
C LEU A 11 -8.63 -26.25 -31.68
N GLU A 12 -7.98 -27.10 -30.90
CA GLU A 12 -8.41 -27.49 -29.55
C GLU A 12 -7.72 -26.61 -28.52
N VAL A 13 -8.50 -26.03 -27.59
CA VAL A 13 -7.99 -25.23 -26.47
C VAL A 13 -8.46 -25.86 -25.17
N ILE A 14 -7.51 -26.19 -24.30
CA ILE A 14 -7.80 -26.80 -23.00
C ILE A 14 -8.08 -25.71 -21.98
N ILE A 15 -9.33 -25.62 -21.54
CA ILE A 15 -9.79 -24.67 -20.54
C ILE A 15 -10.61 -25.43 -19.50
N PRO A 16 -10.21 -25.42 -18.21
CA PRO A 16 -10.97 -26.07 -17.16
C PRO A 16 -12.44 -25.63 -17.15
N GLN A 17 -13.36 -26.60 -17.09
CA GLN A 17 -14.80 -26.37 -17.12
C GLN A 17 -15.29 -25.33 -16.07
N LYS A 18 -14.60 -25.23 -14.92
CA LYS A 18 -14.85 -24.22 -13.87
C LYS A 18 -14.79 -22.77 -14.39
N HIS A 19 -14.05 -22.52 -15.45
CA HIS A 19 -13.89 -21.19 -16.05
C HIS A 19 -14.82 -20.93 -17.25
N HIS A 20 -15.52 -21.95 -17.77
CA HIS A 20 -16.37 -21.80 -18.97
C HIS A 20 -17.49 -20.79 -18.76
N HIS A 21 -18.12 -20.78 -17.57
CA HIS A 21 -19.15 -19.81 -17.23
C HIS A 21 -18.63 -18.37 -17.32
N PHE A 22 -17.41 -18.12 -16.84
CA PHE A 22 -16.79 -16.79 -16.87
C PHE A 22 -16.46 -16.32 -18.30
N LEU A 23 -16.05 -17.25 -19.15
CA LEU A 23 -15.74 -17.00 -20.56
C LEU A 23 -16.98 -16.75 -21.40
N LEU A 24 -18.05 -17.53 -21.19
CA LEU A 24 -19.34 -17.32 -21.87
C LEU A 24 -19.92 -15.94 -21.53
N GLY A 25 -19.82 -15.51 -20.27
CA GLY A 25 -20.47 -14.28 -19.82
C GLY A 25 -21.99 -14.39 -19.83
N VAL A 26 -22.69 -13.26 -19.64
CA VAL A 26 -24.17 -13.24 -19.68
C VAL A 26 -24.62 -13.70 -21.07
N GLN A 27 -25.36 -14.82 -21.12
CA GLN A 27 -25.88 -15.43 -22.35
C GLN A 27 -24.85 -15.71 -23.47
N GLY A 28 -23.56 -15.89 -23.15
CA GLY A 28 -22.55 -16.16 -24.19
C GLY A 28 -22.01 -14.90 -24.88
N SER A 29 -22.37 -13.70 -24.42
CA SER A 29 -21.98 -12.41 -25.02
C SER A 29 -20.48 -12.26 -25.30
N LYS A 30 -19.62 -12.66 -24.35
CA LYS A 30 -18.16 -12.54 -24.51
C LYS A 30 -17.62 -13.47 -25.60
N VAL A 31 -18.11 -14.71 -25.65
CA VAL A 31 -17.72 -15.70 -26.66
C VAL A 31 -18.25 -15.29 -28.03
N HIS A 32 -19.49 -14.78 -28.08
CA HIS A 32 -20.06 -14.25 -29.32
C HIS A 32 -19.27 -13.04 -29.84
N ALA A 33 -18.87 -12.11 -28.96
CA ALA A 33 -18.03 -10.98 -29.34
C ALA A 33 -16.68 -11.43 -29.91
N LEU A 34 -16.03 -12.45 -29.31
CA LEU A 34 -14.80 -13.04 -29.83
C LEU A 34 -15.01 -13.74 -31.19
N SER A 35 -16.06 -14.55 -31.30
CA SER A 35 -16.43 -15.27 -32.52
C SER A 35 -16.65 -14.31 -33.68
N THR A 36 -17.41 -13.22 -33.45
CA THR A 36 -17.66 -12.18 -34.44
C THR A 36 -16.40 -11.37 -34.77
N LYS A 37 -15.62 -10.97 -33.76
CA LYS A 37 -14.38 -10.19 -33.94
C LYS A 37 -13.35 -10.92 -34.79
N PHE A 38 -13.13 -12.21 -34.51
CA PHE A 38 -12.13 -13.01 -35.22
C PHE A 38 -12.72 -13.81 -36.38
N LYS A 39 -14.04 -13.72 -36.64
CA LYS A 39 -14.72 -14.50 -37.69
C LYS A 39 -14.41 -16.00 -37.58
N VAL A 40 -14.48 -16.54 -36.36
CA VAL A 40 -14.24 -17.96 -36.06
C VAL A 40 -15.42 -18.55 -35.30
N GLN A 41 -15.64 -19.86 -35.42
CA GLN A 41 -16.66 -20.57 -34.63
C GLN A 41 -16.04 -21.14 -33.36
N ILE A 42 -16.50 -20.71 -32.19
CA ILE A 42 -16.05 -21.22 -30.87
C ILE A 42 -17.15 -22.11 -30.29
N ARG A 43 -16.86 -23.39 -30.05
CA ARG A 43 -17.78 -24.37 -29.46
C ARG A 43 -17.25 -24.86 -28.11
N PHE A 44 -17.99 -24.55 -27.06
CA PHE A 44 -17.76 -25.11 -25.73
C PHE A 44 -18.40 -26.49 -25.59
N PRO A 45 -17.75 -27.42 -24.88
CA PRO A 45 -18.33 -28.72 -24.61
C PRO A 45 -19.55 -28.56 -23.69
N LYS A 46 -20.66 -29.22 -24.02
CA LYS A 46 -21.89 -29.11 -23.22
C LYS A 46 -21.67 -29.76 -21.85
N LYS A 47 -22.15 -29.09 -20.78
CA LYS A 47 -22.31 -29.71 -19.45
C LYS A 47 -23.34 -30.84 -19.59
N GLY A 48 -22.88 -32.07 -19.78
CA GLY A 48 -23.75 -33.25 -19.77
C GLY A 48 -23.74 -34.16 -21.00
N SER A 49 -22.94 -33.91 -22.04
CA SER A 49 -22.73 -34.95 -23.06
C SER A 49 -21.67 -35.94 -22.58
N ILE A 50 -22.04 -36.79 -21.62
CA ILE A 50 -21.69 -38.19 -21.77
C ILE A 50 -22.30 -38.56 -23.13
N SER A 51 -21.46 -38.81 -24.12
CA SER A 51 -21.91 -39.36 -25.39
C SER A 51 -22.52 -40.73 -25.10
N LEU A 52 -23.82 -40.75 -24.81
CA LEU A 52 -24.70 -41.89 -25.06
C LEU A 52 -24.79 -42.04 -26.59
N ALA A 53 -23.70 -42.50 -27.19
CA ALA A 53 -23.60 -42.86 -28.58
C ALA A 53 -22.81 -44.16 -28.68
N ASN A 54 -23.37 -45.21 -28.07
CA ASN A 54 -23.59 -46.49 -28.73
C ASN A 54 -24.40 -47.39 -27.79
N GLY A 55 -25.71 -47.45 -28.06
CA GLY A 55 -26.51 -48.60 -27.67
C GLY A 55 -25.95 -49.83 -28.39
N LYS A 56 -25.82 -50.92 -27.63
CA LYS A 56 -25.22 -52.23 -27.94
C LYS A 56 -23.72 -52.35 -27.71
N GLN A 57 -23.38 -52.98 -26.60
CA GLN A 57 -22.37 -54.05 -26.47
C GLN A 57 -22.70 -54.74 -25.13
N SER A 58 -23.28 -55.95 -25.11
CA SER A 58 -22.70 -57.22 -25.56
C SER A 58 -21.25 -57.37 -25.13
N GLN A 59 -21.05 -58.39 -24.31
CA GLN A 59 -19.78 -59.00 -23.94
C GLN A 59 -18.80 -59.05 -25.12
N GLY A 60 -17.52 -58.87 -24.84
CA GLY A 60 -16.45 -59.29 -25.74
C GLY A 60 -15.32 -58.28 -25.88
N GLN A 61 -14.12 -58.74 -25.53
CA GLN A 61 -12.81 -58.16 -25.79
C GLN A 61 -12.68 -57.55 -27.20
N ILE A 62 -11.83 -56.52 -27.42
CA ILE A 62 -10.55 -56.55 -28.17
C ILE A 62 -10.07 -55.13 -28.59
N ASN A 63 -8.78 -54.89 -28.36
CA ASN A 63 -7.82 -54.05 -29.10
C ASN A 63 -8.25 -52.76 -29.81
N GLY A 64 -7.62 -51.64 -29.43
CA GLY A 64 -7.45 -50.53 -30.37
C GLY A 64 -6.94 -49.22 -29.76
N LYS A 65 -5.62 -49.05 -29.74
CA LYS A 65 -4.88 -47.77 -29.60
C LYS A 65 -5.28 -46.87 -28.42
N VAL A 66 -4.54 -47.05 -27.33
CA VAL A 66 -4.34 -46.03 -26.29
C VAL A 66 -3.82 -44.77 -26.97
N ASN A 67 -4.69 -43.77 -27.15
CA ASN A 67 -4.27 -42.44 -27.57
C ASN A 67 -3.78 -41.72 -26.31
N GLU A 68 -2.46 -41.59 -26.18
CA GLU A 68 -1.72 -40.99 -25.08
C GLU A 68 -1.95 -39.46 -24.97
N LYS A 69 -3.20 -39.02 -24.75
CA LYS A 69 -3.48 -37.69 -24.18
C LYS A 69 -3.95 -37.88 -22.74
N ALA A 70 -2.98 -38.16 -21.87
CA ALA A 70 -3.16 -38.33 -20.44
C ALA A 70 -3.95 -37.17 -19.80
N GLY A 71 -5.03 -37.51 -19.09
CA GLY A 71 -5.64 -36.64 -18.06
C GLY A 71 -6.54 -35.48 -18.51
N VAL A 72 -6.65 -35.16 -19.80
CA VAL A 72 -7.51 -34.05 -20.25
C VAL A 72 -8.95 -34.53 -20.40
N ARG A 73 -9.86 -34.01 -19.57
CA ARG A 73 -11.28 -34.36 -19.65
C ARG A 73 -11.86 -33.77 -20.93
N PRO A 74 -12.70 -34.51 -21.69
CA PRO A 74 -13.39 -33.96 -22.87
C PRO A 74 -14.20 -32.70 -22.57
N GLN A 75 -14.63 -32.55 -21.31
CA GLN A 75 -15.34 -31.39 -20.79
C GLN A 75 -14.48 -30.12 -20.66
N ASP A 76 -13.16 -30.23 -20.77
CA ASP A 76 -12.22 -29.11 -20.73
C ASP A 76 -11.78 -28.66 -22.14
N ILE A 77 -12.19 -29.37 -23.21
CA ILE A 77 -11.74 -29.09 -24.58
C ILE A 77 -12.74 -28.17 -25.29
N VAL A 78 -12.31 -26.94 -25.56
CA VAL A 78 -13.04 -25.96 -26.38
C VAL A 78 -12.51 -26.02 -27.82
N HIS A 79 -13.41 -26.12 -28.79
CA HIS A 79 -13.06 -26.22 -30.21
C HIS A 79 -13.22 -24.86 -30.89
N ILE A 80 -12.22 -24.45 -31.68
CA ILE A 80 -12.22 -23.21 -32.46
C ILE A 80 -12.01 -23.57 -33.93
N THR A 81 -12.92 -23.17 -34.80
CA THR A 81 -12.88 -23.50 -36.24
C THR A 81 -12.90 -22.25 -37.09
N GLY A 82 -12.07 -22.21 -38.14
CA GLY A 82 -11.94 -21.10 -39.08
C GLY A 82 -10.53 -21.00 -39.67
N GLN A 83 -10.19 -19.86 -40.27
CA GLN A 83 -8.85 -19.61 -40.83
C GLN A 83 -7.76 -19.70 -39.74
N LYS A 84 -6.63 -20.33 -40.07
CA LYS A 84 -5.52 -20.61 -39.15
C LYS A 84 -5.07 -19.39 -38.33
N ASP A 85 -4.72 -18.29 -38.99
CA ASP A 85 -4.20 -17.10 -38.32
C ASP A 85 -5.23 -16.47 -37.36
N ARG A 86 -6.52 -16.51 -37.73
CA ARG A 86 -7.61 -16.00 -36.90
C ARG A 86 -7.92 -16.91 -35.73
N CYS A 87 -7.84 -18.22 -35.92
CA CYS A 87 -8.02 -19.22 -34.87
C CYS A 87 -6.91 -19.12 -33.81
N GLU A 88 -5.67 -18.88 -34.21
CA GLU A 88 -4.55 -18.64 -33.29
C GLU A 88 -4.76 -17.36 -32.48
N ALA A 89 -5.13 -16.26 -33.13
CA ALA A 89 -5.45 -15.00 -32.43
C ALA A 89 -6.66 -15.14 -31.48
N ALA A 90 -7.70 -15.89 -31.88
CA ALA A 90 -8.86 -16.17 -31.06
C ALA A 90 -8.54 -17.07 -29.86
N ARG A 91 -7.67 -18.07 -30.04
CA ARG A 91 -7.14 -18.91 -28.96
C ARG A 91 -6.45 -18.05 -27.91
N ASP A 92 -5.53 -17.20 -28.34
CA ASP A 92 -4.74 -16.38 -27.41
C ASP A 92 -5.64 -15.35 -26.70
N ALA A 93 -6.62 -14.76 -27.39
CA ALA A 93 -7.63 -13.92 -26.78
C ALA A 93 -8.52 -14.67 -25.78
N LEU A 94 -8.87 -15.93 -26.06
CA LEU A 94 -9.67 -16.77 -25.18
C LEU A 94 -8.89 -17.15 -23.91
N LEU A 95 -7.61 -17.52 -24.04
CA LEU A 95 -6.71 -17.77 -22.91
C LEU A 95 -6.54 -16.53 -22.04
N ASN A 96 -6.44 -15.34 -22.64
CA ASN A 96 -6.37 -14.07 -21.91
C ASN A 96 -7.65 -13.71 -21.14
N LEU A 97 -8.79 -14.32 -21.47
CA LEU A 97 -10.02 -14.15 -20.68
C LEU A 97 -10.14 -15.18 -19.54
N VAL A 98 -9.33 -16.23 -19.52
CA VAL A 98 -9.36 -17.23 -18.45
C VAL A 98 -8.86 -16.56 -17.16
N PRO A 99 -9.66 -16.56 -16.08
CA PRO A 99 -9.23 -15.94 -14.85
C PRO A 99 -8.14 -16.79 -14.19
N VAL A 100 -7.02 -16.15 -13.91
CA VAL A 100 -5.87 -16.71 -13.21
C VAL A 100 -5.86 -16.18 -11.78
N THR A 101 -5.54 -17.06 -10.84
CA THR A 101 -5.34 -16.70 -9.43
C THR A 101 -3.84 -16.59 -9.18
N VAL A 102 -3.39 -15.42 -8.71
CA VAL A 102 -2.01 -15.17 -8.28
C VAL A 102 -2.02 -14.89 -6.79
N GLU A 103 -1.07 -15.48 -6.08
CA GLU A 103 -0.86 -15.26 -4.65
C GLU A 103 0.27 -14.25 -4.45
N GLU A 104 0.06 -13.25 -3.61
CA GLU A 104 1.06 -12.24 -3.30
C GLU A 104 1.19 -12.07 -1.79
N ASN A 105 2.44 -12.02 -1.33
CA ASN A 105 2.77 -11.78 0.07
C ASN A 105 2.79 -10.28 0.36
N ILE A 106 2.00 -9.85 1.34
CA ILE A 106 1.77 -8.46 1.70
C ILE A 106 2.19 -8.18 3.15
N THR A 107 2.62 -6.95 3.45
CA THR A 107 2.95 -6.60 4.84
C THR A 107 1.67 -6.46 5.68
N TYR A 108 1.72 -6.78 6.99
CA TYR A 108 0.57 -6.66 7.90
C TYR A 108 -0.07 -5.25 7.90
N GLY A 109 0.74 -4.19 7.82
CA GLY A 109 0.24 -2.81 7.69
C GLY A 109 -0.62 -2.60 6.43
N PHE A 110 -0.26 -3.24 5.31
CA PHE A 110 -1.06 -3.18 4.08
C PHE A 110 -2.33 -4.03 4.17
N LEU A 111 -2.27 -5.18 4.85
CA LEU A 111 -3.46 -6.00 5.13
C LEU A 111 -4.52 -5.20 5.89
N LEU A 112 -4.09 -4.44 6.91
CA LEU A 112 -4.96 -3.54 7.65
C LEU A 112 -5.49 -2.40 6.77
N PHE A 113 -4.66 -1.83 5.90
CA PHE A 113 -5.06 -0.78 4.97
C PHE A 113 -6.13 -1.24 3.97
N ILE A 114 -5.97 -2.44 3.40
CA ILE A 114 -6.91 -3.03 2.43
C ILE A 114 -8.24 -3.40 3.09
N THR A 115 -8.18 -4.04 4.27
CA THR A 115 -9.36 -4.48 5.03
C THR A 115 -10.11 -3.32 5.69
N GLY A 116 -9.38 -2.25 6.08
CA GLY A 116 -9.75 -1.11 6.92
C GLY A 116 -11.21 -0.61 6.91
N LYS A 117 -11.45 0.69 6.65
CA LYS A 117 -12.79 1.31 6.81
C LYS A 117 -13.80 0.69 5.82
N LYS A 118 -14.47 -0.38 6.25
CA LYS A 118 -15.48 -1.15 5.50
C LYS A 118 -14.97 -1.76 4.18
N GLY A 119 -13.69 -2.11 4.07
CA GLY A 119 -13.14 -2.71 2.83
C GLY A 119 -13.16 -1.80 1.60
N LYS A 120 -13.37 -0.49 1.75
CA LYS A 120 -13.44 0.47 0.62
C LYS A 120 -12.17 0.47 -0.24
N ASN A 121 -11.01 0.26 0.38
CA ASN A 121 -9.74 0.21 -0.32
C ASN A 121 -9.59 -1.06 -1.17
N ALA A 122 -9.96 -2.22 -0.63
CA ALA A 122 -10.04 -3.47 -1.39
C ALA A 122 -10.98 -3.31 -2.60
N PHE A 123 -12.17 -2.76 -2.37
CA PHE A 123 -13.16 -2.52 -3.42
C PHE A 123 -12.63 -1.58 -4.51
N ARG A 124 -11.94 -0.49 -4.15
CA ARG A 124 -11.34 0.44 -5.12
C ARG A 124 -10.34 -0.25 -6.05
N ILE A 125 -9.49 -1.13 -5.52
CA ILE A 125 -8.51 -1.87 -6.33
C ILE A 125 -9.23 -2.90 -7.21
N MET A 126 -10.20 -3.61 -6.63
CA MET A 126 -11.03 -4.59 -7.34
C MET A 126 -11.79 -3.97 -8.52
N THR A 127 -12.45 -2.82 -8.33
CA THR A 127 -13.17 -2.12 -9.40
C THR A 127 -12.22 -1.54 -10.44
N LYS A 128 -11.10 -0.93 -10.04
CA LYS A 128 -10.16 -0.29 -10.97
C LYS A 128 -9.52 -1.29 -11.93
N TYR A 129 -9.10 -2.45 -11.43
CA TYR A 129 -8.43 -3.48 -12.23
C TYR A 129 -9.36 -4.61 -12.66
N ASN A 130 -10.64 -4.58 -12.27
CA ASN A 130 -11.60 -5.66 -12.53
C ASN A 130 -11.06 -7.04 -12.09
N VAL A 131 -10.56 -7.10 -10.86
CA VAL A 131 -10.00 -8.30 -10.21
C VAL A 131 -10.71 -8.56 -8.90
N VAL A 132 -10.82 -9.82 -8.49
CA VAL A 132 -11.35 -10.19 -7.17
C VAL A 132 -10.17 -10.45 -6.23
N ILE A 133 -10.13 -9.75 -5.11
CA ILE A 133 -9.10 -9.92 -4.08
C ILE A 133 -9.71 -10.69 -2.91
N PHE A 134 -9.20 -11.89 -2.67
CA PHE A 134 -9.52 -12.67 -1.49
C PHE A 134 -8.47 -12.40 -0.41
N VAL A 135 -8.94 -11.84 0.70
CA VAL A 135 -8.13 -11.55 1.88
C VAL A 135 -8.37 -12.67 2.91
N PRO A 136 -7.33 -13.38 3.36
CA PRO A 136 -7.50 -14.44 4.35
C PRO A 136 -7.86 -13.87 5.73
N GLN A 137 -8.62 -14.64 6.51
CA GLN A 137 -9.10 -14.21 7.84
C GLN A 137 -8.08 -14.42 8.96
N TYR A 138 -7.22 -15.45 8.85
CA TYR A 138 -6.34 -15.87 9.95
C TYR A 138 -4.87 -15.84 9.53
N GLY A 139 -4.09 -14.98 10.20
CA GLY A 139 -2.63 -15.03 10.35
C GLY A 139 -1.77 -15.05 9.09
N SER A 140 -2.37 -15.04 7.91
CA SER A 140 -1.68 -15.16 6.64
C SER A 140 -1.60 -13.81 5.96
N ASN A 141 -0.38 -13.46 5.59
CA ASN A 141 -0.05 -12.25 4.86
C ASN A 141 -0.18 -12.46 3.34
N ILE A 142 -0.92 -13.48 2.90
CA ILE A 142 -1.00 -13.88 1.50
C ILE A 142 -2.40 -13.59 0.97
N ILE A 143 -2.51 -12.63 0.06
CA ILE A 143 -3.77 -12.35 -0.64
C ILE A 143 -3.82 -13.14 -1.94
N LYS A 144 -5.03 -13.55 -2.35
CA LYS A 144 -5.25 -14.21 -3.64
C LYS A 144 -5.98 -13.25 -4.57
N ILE A 145 -5.33 -12.88 -5.67
CA ILE A 145 -5.88 -11.98 -6.69
C ILE A 145 -6.33 -12.84 -7.86
N THR A 146 -7.62 -12.80 -8.18
CA THR A 146 -8.21 -13.60 -9.27
C THR A 146 -8.79 -12.66 -10.33
N GLY A 147 -8.34 -12.82 -11.58
CA GLY A 147 -8.77 -11.97 -12.71
C GLY A 147 -8.11 -12.41 -14.01
N SER A 148 -8.33 -11.67 -15.11
CA SER A 148 -7.60 -11.95 -16.36
C SER A 148 -6.08 -11.83 -16.15
N PRO A 149 -5.23 -12.55 -16.88
CA PRO A 149 -3.78 -12.56 -16.67
C PRO A 149 -3.18 -11.15 -16.69
N ALA A 150 -3.59 -10.32 -17.66
CA ALA A 150 -3.15 -8.94 -17.77
C ALA A 150 -3.60 -8.07 -16.58
N ASN A 151 -4.85 -8.20 -16.15
CA ASN A 151 -5.38 -7.39 -15.04
C ASN A 151 -4.80 -7.80 -13.69
N THR A 152 -4.60 -9.10 -13.48
CA THR A 152 -4.00 -9.65 -12.26
C THR A 152 -2.57 -9.14 -12.11
N GLU A 153 -1.80 -9.08 -13.20
CA GLU A 153 -0.44 -8.51 -13.20
C GLU A 153 -0.44 -7.01 -12.84
N CYS A 154 -1.28 -6.23 -13.51
CA CYS A 154 -1.43 -4.80 -13.22
C CYS A 154 -1.86 -4.54 -11.77
N ALA A 155 -2.80 -5.33 -11.25
CA ALA A 155 -3.28 -5.22 -9.88
C ALA A 155 -2.16 -5.56 -8.87
N ARG A 156 -1.41 -6.63 -9.14
CA ARG A 156 -0.24 -7.05 -8.34
C ARG A 156 0.82 -5.97 -8.28
N GLN A 157 1.18 -5.38 -9.43
CA GLN A 157 2.15 -4.30 -9.47
C GLN A 157 1.66 -3.07 -8.69
N ALA A 158 0.41 -2.66 -8.89
CA ALA A 158 -0.18 -1.54 -8.15
C ALA A 158 -0.23 -1.78 -6.63
N ILE A 159 -0.47 -3.02 -6.21
CA ILE A 159 -0.43 -3.43 -4.80
C ILE A 159 0.99 -3.32 -4.23
N ARG A 160 2.02 -3.75 -4.97
CA ARG A 160 3.43 -3.62 -4.57
C ARG A 160 3.88 -2.15 -4.47
N GLU A 161 3.52 -1.33 -5.45
CA GLU A 161 3.81 0.12 -5.43
C GLU A 161 3.13 0.80 -4.24
N LYS A 162 1.86 0.48 -3.96
CA LYS A 162 1.15 1.04 -2.81
C LYS A 162 1.75 0.57 -1.48
N MET A 163 2.24 -0.67 -1.42
CA MET A 163 3.00 -1.14 -0.26
C MET A 163 4.30 -0.38 -0.05
N HIS A 164 5.05 -0.09 -1.12
CA HIS A 164 6.26 0.72 -1.03
C HIS A 164 5.96 2.10 -0.46
N GLN A 165 4.95 2.78 -1.00
CA GLN A 165 4.52 4.10 -0.52
C GLN A 165 4.13 4.08 0.96
N LEU A 166 3.35 3.10 1.41
CA LEU A 166 2.97 3.02 2.83
C LEU A 166 4.18 2.76 3.75
N LYS A 167 5.17 1.98 3.30
CA LYS A 167 6.41 1.76 4.06
C LYS A 167 7.24 3.04 4.19
N GLU A 168 7.29 3.83 3.12
CA GLU A 168 7.99 5.12 3.10
C GLU A 168 7.30 6.12 4.03
N GLU A 169 5.98 6.27 3.92
CA GLU A 169 5.18 7.11 4.83
C GLU A 169 5.33 6.69 6.31
N GLU A 170 5.33 5.38 6.59
CA GLU A 170 5.52 4.86 7.95
C GLU A 170 6.96 5.10 8.46
N SER A 171 7.96 4.97 7.59
CA SER A 171 9.35 5.27 7.90
C SER A 171 9.54 6.75 8.23
N ASP A 172 8.94 7.63 7.42
CA ASP A 172 8.99 9.07 7.63
C ASP A 172 8.28 9.47 8.92
N GLN A 173 7.13 8.87 9.21
CA GLN A 173 6.40 9.09 10.47
C GLN A 173 7.21 8.59 11.67
N LYS A 174 7.85 7.41 11.57
CA LYS A 174 8.74 6.89 12.62
C LYS A 174 9.97 7.76 12.80
N ALA A 175 10.56 8.27 11.73
CA ALA A 175 11.70 9.17 11.77
C ALA A 175 11.33 10.53 12.39
N GLY A 176 10.11 11.02 12.12
CA GLY A 176 9.55 12.27 12.64
C GLY A 176 9.01 12.21 14.08
N SER A 177 8.89 11.02 14.67
CA SER A 177 8.40 10.82 16.03
C SER A 177 9.50 10.45 17.03
N PHE A 178 10.75 10.75 16.70
CA PHE A 178 11.86 10.53 17.61
C PHE A 178 11.71 11.41 18.85
N ARG A 179 11.83 10.80 20.03
CA ARG A 179 11.72 11.46 21.33
C ARG A 179 13.08 11.43 22.04
N LEU A 180 13.52 12.57 22.55
CA LEU A 180 14.73 12.70 23.35
C LEU A 180 14.41 13.46 24.64
N GLN A 181 14.89 12.92 25.77
CA GLN A 181 14.79 13.58 27.07
C GLN A 181 16.08 14.34 27.37
N VAL A 182 15.94 15.58 27.83
CA VAL A 182 17.06 16.47 28.16
C VAL A 182 16.84 17.05 29.55
N GLU A 183 17.90 17.13 30.35
CA GLU A 183 17.87 17.72 31.68
C GLU A 183 18.29 19.20 31.63
N VAL A 184 17.41 20.09 32.08
CA VAL A 184 17.58 21.54 32.12
C VAL A 184 16.88 22.11 33.35
N ASP A 185 17.50 23.05 34.05
CA ASP A 185 16.87 23.65 35.22
C ASP A 185 15.57 24.41 34.89
N PRO A 186 14.56 24.36 35.78
CA PRO A 186 13.24 24.92 35.49
C PRO A 186 13.23 26.44 35.33
N GLU A 187 14.23 27.12 35.89
CA GLU A 187 14.43 28.57 35.74
C GLU A 187 14.65 28.99 34.28
N TYR A 188 15.15 28.08 33.46
CA TYR A 188 15.46 28.33 32.06
C TYR A 188 14.33 27.93 31.10
N HIS A 189 13.33 27.15 31.54
CA HIS A 189 12.22 26.69 30.70
C HIS A 189 11.49 27.83 29.97
N PRO A 190 11.11 28.95 30.61
CA PRO A 190 10.42 30.05 29.94
C PRO A 190 11.22 30.68 28.80
N ARG A 191 12.55 30.62 28.86
CA ARG A 191 13.44 31.19 27.82
C ARG A 191 13.71 30.22 26.67
N ILE A 192 13.52 28.91 26.90
CA ILE A 192 13.67 27.86 25.90
C ILE A 192 12.41 27.73 25.05
N ILE A 193 11.24 27.92 25.69
CA ILE A 193 9.92 27.92 25.05
C ILE A 193 9.91 28.90 23.86
N GLY A 194 9.46 28.41 22.70
CA GLY A 194 9.34 29.18 21.46
C GLY A 194 10.65 29.46 20.71
N LYS A 195 11.78 29.72 21.38
CA LYS A 195 13.05 30.05 20.68
C LYS A 195 13.65 28.84 19.97
N ILE A 196 13.63 27.68 20.61
CA ILE A 196 14.16 26.44 20.04
C ILE A 196 13.11 25.73 19.18
N GLU A 197 11.85 25.74 19.63
CA GLU A 197 10.71 25.14 18.93
C GLU A 197 10.54 25.73 17.51
N ASN A 198 10.55 27.06 17.38
CA ASN A 198 10.42 27.71 16.07
C ASN A 198 11.68 27.53 15.19
N LYS A 199 12.87 27.46 15.79
CA LYS A 199 14.13 27.40 15.03
C LYS A 199 14.40 26.02 14.44
N HIS A 200 14.05 24.96 15.16
CA HIS A 200 14.35 23.58 14.76
C HIS A 200 13.12 22.78 14.32
N ASN A 201 11.93 23.39 14.33
CA ASN A 201 10.66 22.74 13.99
C ASN A 201 10.46 21.43 14.78
N VAL A 202 10.60 21.52 16.10
CA VAL A 202 10.47 20.41 17.05
C VAL A 202 9.46 20.79 18.12
N THR A 203 8.67 19.82 18.59
CA THR A 203 7.73 20.05 19.69
C THR A 203 8.39 19.71 21.01
N ILE A 204 8.43 20.66 21.95
CA ILE A 204 9.01 20.46 23.28
C ILE A 204 7.88 20.34 24.30
N GLN A 205 7.81 19.20 24.97
CA GLN A 205 6.90 18.97 26.08
C GLN A 205 7.63 19.21 27.40
N PHE A 206 7.13 20.17 28.16
CA PHE A 206 7.62 20.49 29.50
C PHE A 206 6.86 19.67 30.55
N PRO A 207 7.55 19.19 31.60
CA PRO A 207 6.91 18.43 32.67
C PRO A 207 5.97 19.34 33.48
N PRO A 208 4.86 18.79 34.01
CA PRO A 208 3.94 19.55 34.85
C PRO A 208 4.59 19.98 36.17
N PHE A 209 4.15 21.12 36.73
CA PHE A 209 4.74 21.75 37.93
C PHE A 209 4.73 20.87 39.21
N SER A 210 3.92 19.81 39.25
CA SER A 210 3.78 18.89 40.39
C SER A 210 4.75 17.70 40.36
N ASP A 211 5.54 17.54 39.31
CA ASP A 211 6.40 16.37 39.12
C ASP A 211 7.72 16.48 39.90
N VAL A 212 8.31 15.35 40.28
CA VAL A 212 9.61 15.29 41.00
C VAL A 212 10.76 15.62 40.05
N LYS A 213 10.54 15.41 38.74
CA LYS A 213 11.53 15.59 37.67
C LYS A 213 11.23 16.85 36.85
N LYS A 214 11.16 18.00 37.51
CA LYS A 214 10.91 19.31 36.87
C LYS A 214 11.98 19.69 35.85
N ASN A 215 13.14 19.05 35.94
CA ASN A 215 14.29 19.34 35.09
C ASN A 215 14.24 18.60 33.74
N ILE A 216 13.36 17.62 33.54
CA ILE A 216 13.38 16.78 32.33
C ILE A 216 12.37 17.27 31.30
N ILE A 217 12.85 17.82 30.19
CA ILE A 217 12.05 18.18 29.03
C ILE A 217 12.08 17.08 27.98
N THR A 218 10.97 16.87 27.27
CA THR A 218 10.88 15.88 26.18
C THR A 218 10.77 16.58 24.84
N ILE A 219 11.76 16.39 23.97
CA ILE A 219 11.78 16.93 22.61
C ILE A 219 11.28 15.85 21.66
N THR A 220 10.27 16.15 20.85
CA THR A 220 9.72 15.24 19.84
C THR A 220 9.88 15.85 18.44
N GLY A 221 10.35 15.06 17.48
CA GLY A 221 10.47 15.49 16.09
C GLY A 221 11.35 14.56 15.25
N PHE A 222 11.83 15.07 14.11
CA PHE A 222 12.80 14.35 13.28
C PHE A 222 14.12 14.13 14.03
N LYS A 223 14.69 12.93 13.94
CA LYS A 223 15.95 12.57 14.63
C LYS A 223 17.04 13.64 14.50
N LYS A 224 17.28 14.16 13.29
CA LYS A 224 18.28 15.20 13.02
C LYS A 224 17.95 16.50 13.75
N ASN A 225 16.71 16.98 13.62
CA ASN A 225 16.24 18.21 14.24
C ASN A 225 16.24 18.14 15.77
N VAL A 226 15.89 16.98 16.34
CA VAL A 226 15.91 16.74 17.78
C VAL A 226 17.33 16.81 18.34
N HIS A 227 18.31 16.23 17.63
CA HIS A 227 19.72 16.35 18.00
C HIS A 227 20.22 17.80 17.95
N ASP A 228 19.89 18.52 16.88
CA ASP A 228 20.28 19.93 16.72
C ASP A 228 19.63 20.81 17.80
N ALA A 229 18.35 20.58 18.11
CA ALA A 229 17.63 21.27 19.17
C ALA A 229 18.23 21.00 20.55
N ASN A 230 18.59 19.73 20.85
CA ASN A 230 19.26 19.38 22.10
C ASN A 230 20.61 20.09 22.24
N ALA A 231 21.44 20.09 21.19
CA ALA A 231 22.71 20.79 21.20
C ALA A 231 22.54 22.30 21.44
N ALA A 232 21.53 22.91 20.81
CA ALA A 232 21.20 24.33 21.01
C ALA A 232 20.72 24.63 22.44
N ILE A 233 19.90 23.76 23.03
CA ILE A 233 19.43 23.89 24.42
C ILE A 233 20.64 23.83 25.37
N LEU A 234 21.51 22.83 25.23
CA LEU A 234 22.70 22.70 26.07
C LEU A 234 23.64 23.90 25.93
N ALA A 235 23.79 24.44 24.72
CA ALA A 235 24.60 25.64 24.49
C ALA A 235 24.01 26.87 25.21
N LEU A 236 22.70 27.09 25.12
CA LEU A 236 22.01 28.19 25.80
C LEU A 236 22.06 28.03 27.33
N THR A 237 21.81 26.82 27.83
CA THR A 237 21.91 26.53 29.27
C THR A 237 23.31 26.84 29.79
N ARG A 238 24.37 26.47 29.05
CA ARG A 238 25.76 26.82 29.40
C ARG A 238 26.02 28.33 29.37
N GLU A 239 25.48 29.05 28.39
CA GLU A 239 25.61 30.51 28.31
C GLU A 239 24.94 31.19 29.50
N TRP A 240 23.76 30.71 29.89
CA TRP A 240 23.01 31.25 31.02
C TRP A 240 23.65 30.91 32.37
N HIS A 241 24.23 29.72 32.53
CA HIS A 241 25.04 29.37 33.69
C HIS A 241 26.26 30.28 33.89
N LYS A 242 26.77 30.90 32.82
CA LYS A 242 27.88 31.87 32.91
C LYS A 242 27.41 33.27 33.32
N MET A 243 26.12 33.58 33.26
CA MET A 243 25.61 34.88 33.70
C MET A 243 25.58 34.94 35.23
N VAL A 244 26.16 36.01 35.77
CA VAL A 244 26.20 36.25 37.22
C VAL A 244 25.07 37.19 37.60
N THR A 245 24.18 36.73 38.48
CA THR A 245 23.14 37.57 39.08
C THR A 245 23.74 38.43 40.18
N HIS A 246 23.59 39.75 40.09
CA HIS A 246 23.97 40.68 41.15
C HIS A 246 22.73 41.36 41.71
N THR A 247 22.57 41.32 43.04
CA THR A 247 21.48 42.00 43.74
C THR A 247 21.94 43.40 44.14
N ILE A 248 21.21 44.43 43.70
CA ILE A 248 21.46 45.82 44.07
C ILE A 248 20.28 46.27 44.93
N GLN A 249 20.59 46.76 46.14
CA GLN A 249 19.59 47.37 47.01
C GLN A 249 19.32 48.79 46.53
N ILE A 250 18.05 49.11 46.24
CA ILE A 250 17.62 50.43 45.77
C ILE A 250 16.74 51.03 46.86
N ASP A 251 17.03 52.28 47.24
CA ASP A 251 16.18 53.04 48.16
C ASP A 251 14.77 53.18 47.55
N SER A 252 13.74 52.93 48.35
CA SER A 252 12.32 53.01 47.98
C SER A 252 11.96 54.33 47.28
N ARG A 253 12.62 55.44 47.66
CA ARG A 253 12.41 56.75 47.05
C ARG A 253 12.89 56.83 45.59
N LEU A 254 13.82 55.98 45.18
CA LEU A 254 14.39 55.94 43.83
C LEU A 254 13.80 54.82 42.97
N TYR A 255 13.00 53.91 43.55
CA TYR A 255 12.39 52.79 42.84
C TYR A 255 11.57 53.21 41.61
N TYR A 256 10.87 54.36 41.69
CA TYR A 256 10.07 54.87 40.56
C TYR A 256 10.91 55.20 39.32
N LEU A 257 12.17 55.61 39.50
CA LEU A 257 13.08 56.00 38.42
C LEU A 257 13.59 54.78 37.65
N VAL A 258 13.72 53.66 38.37
CA VAL A 258 14.20 52.37 37.87
C VAL A 258 13.01 51.46 37.57
N ARG A 259 11.85 52.00 37.17
CA ARG A 259 10.67 51.22 36.75
C ARG A 259 10.22 51.65 35.35
N GLY A 260 9.62 50.73 34.59
CA GLY A 260 8.97 51.04 33.32
C GLY A 260 9.93 51.18 32.13
N GLN A 261 9.84 52.29 31.38
CA GLN A 261 10.55 52.46 30.09
C GLN A 261 12.07 52.58 30.25
N THR A 262 12.55 53.19 31.33
CA THR A 262 14.00 53.35 31.59
C THR A 262 14.68 51.99 31.72
N VAL A 263 14.06 51.06 32.44
CA VAL A 263 14.55 49.69 32.62
C VAL A 263 14.55 48.95 31.31
N LYS A 264 13.48 49.06 30.51
CA LYS A 264 13.42 48.42 29.19
C LYS A 264 14.53 48.91 28.27
N LYS A 265 14.82 50.22 28.26
CA LYS A 265 15.95 50.81 27.51
C LYS A 265 17.30 50.28 28.00
N VAL A 266 17.48 50.12 29.30
CA VAL A 266 18.72 49.58 29.89
C VAL A 266 18.87 48.08 29.60
N MET A 267 17.80 47.30 29.74
CA MET A 267 17.74 45.90 29.38
C MET A 267 18.07 45.69 27.90
N GLU A 268 17.52 46.52 27.00
CA GLU A 268 17.75 46.42 25.56
C GLU A 268 19.16 46.86 25.17
N LYS A 269 19.64 47.98 25.74
CA LYS A 269 20.98 48.53 25.46
C LYS A 269 22.10 47.61 25.92
N PHE A 270 21.98 47.02 27.10
CA PHE A 270 23.02 46.18 27.70
C PHE A 270 22.73 44.68 27.61
N LYS A 271 21.60 44.29 27.01
CA LYS A 271 21.15 42.88 26.89
C LYS A 271 21.10 42.15 28.24
N VAL A 272 20.75 42.87 29.30
CA VAL A 272 20.63 42.34 30.67
C VAL A 272 19.18 42.10 31.05
N SER A 273 18.92 41.10 31.89
CA SER A 273 17.60 40.86 32.47
C SER A 273 17.58 41.38 33.91
N ILE A 274 16.83 42.46 34.14
CA ILE A 274 16.63 43.05 35.47
C ILE A 274 15.30 42.56 36.02
N LEU A 275 15.33 41.94 37.19
CA LEU A 275 14.16 41.52 37.95
C LEU A 275 14.08 42.38 39.22
N PHE A 276 12.87 42.80 39.60
CA PHE A 276 12.60 43.62 40.79
C PHE A 276 12.03 42.76 41.91
#